data_AF-A0A1J3JNR8-F1
#
_entry.id   AF-A0A1J3JNR8-F1
#
_cell.length_a   1.000
_cell.length_b   1.000
_cell.length_c   1.000
_cell.angle_alpha   90.00
_cell.angle_beta   90.00
_cell.angle_gamma   90.00
#
_symmetry.space_group_name_H-M   'P 1'
#
loop_
_entity.id
_entity.type
_entity.pdbx_description
1 polymer ?
#
loop_
_entity_poly.entity_id
_entity_poly.type
_entity_poly.pdbx_seq_one_letter_code
_entity_poly.pdbx_strand_id
1 'polypeptide(L)'
;KITNLTLSPSVIFGYLLKSPFGGEGWIVSVDDLEDIIGGHVWLGSICIFGGIWHILTKPFAWARRALVWSGEAYLSYSLAALSVCGFIACCFVWFNNTAYPSEFYGPTGPEASQAQAFTFLVRDQRLGANVGSAQGPTGLGKYLMRSPTGEVIFGGETMRFWDLRAPWLEPLRGPNGLDLSRLKKDIQPWQERRSAEYMTHAPLGSLNSVGGVATEINAVNYVSPRSWLSTSHFVLGFFLFVG
;
A
#
# COMPACT_ATOMS: atom_id res chain seq x y z
N LYS A 1 -9.27 -15.61 14.69
CA LYS A 1 -8.75 -16.92 14.20
C LYS A 1 -9.06 -16.99 12.72
N ILE A 2 -8.10 -17.36 11.87
CA ILE A 2 -8.33 -17.61 10.45
C ILE A 2 -8.58 -19.10 10.28
N THR A 3 -9.67 -19.46 9.60
CA THR A 3 -10.16 -20.86 9.53
C THR A 3 -10.15 -21.41 8.10
N ASN A 4 -10.19 -20.55 7.09
CA ASN A 4 -10.23 -20.94 5.67
C ASN A 4 -9.05 -20.30 4.95
N LEU A 5 -7.91 -20.98 4.93
CA LEU A 5 -6.70 -20.47 4.28
C LEU A 5 -6.80 -20.59 2.76
N THR A 6 -6.24 -19.61 2.05
CA THR A 6 -6.08 -19.72 0.59
C THR A 6 -4.91 -20.63 0.28
N LEU A 7 -5.22 -21.88 -0.07
CA LEU A 7 -4.22 -22.86 -0.51
C LEU A 7 -4.17 -23.02 -2.03
N SER A 8 -5.02 -22.30 -2.77
CA SER A 8 -5.04 -22.38 -4.22
C SER A 8 -3.73 -21.81 -4.82
N PRO A 9 -2.93 -22.63 -5.54
CA PRO A 9 -1.67 -22.15 -6.11
C PRO A 9 -1.90 -21.08 -7.18
N SER A 10 -3.02 -21.12 -7.91
CA SER A 10 -3.32 -20.11 -8.93
C SER A 10 -3.49 -18.71 -8.35
N VAL A 11 -3.98 -18.60 -7.11
CA VAL A 11 -4.10 -17.32 -6.40
C VAL A 11 -2.75 -16.91 -5.84
N ILE A 12 -2.11 -17.78 -5.05
CA ILE A 12 -0.84 -17.47 -4.36
C ILE A 12 0.28 -17.14 -5.34
N PHE A 13 0.50 -17.95 -6.37
CA PHE A 13 1.50 -17.66 -7.41
C PHE A 13 1.02 -16.61 -8.41
N GLY A 14 -0.29 -16.35 -8.47
CA GLY A 14 -0.87 -15.27 -9.26
C GLY A 14 -0.33 -13.90 -8.84
N TYR A 15 -0.23 -13.64 -7.53
CA TYR A 15 0.38 -12.40 -7.01
C TYR A 15 1.81 -12.15 -7.51
N LEU A 16 2.62 -13.20 -7.62
CA LEU A 16 4.00 -13.08 -8.09
C LEU A 16 4.11 -12.65 -9.55
N LEU A 17 3.07 -12.87 -10.35
CA LEU A 17 3.01 -12.55 -11.77
C LEU A 17 2.26 -11.25 -12.08
N LYS A 18 1.69 -10.59 -11.05
CA LYS A 18 1.04 -9.29 -11.22
C LYS A 18 2.06 -8.21 -11.58
N SER A 19 1.60 -7.23 -12.35
CA SER A 19 2.38 -6.04 -12.67
C SER A 19 2.72 -5.23 -11.41
N PRO A 20 3.92 -4.63 -11.29
CA PRO A 20 4.27 -3.75 -10.18
C PRO A 20 3.74 -2.31 -10.35
N PHE A 21 3.05 -2.00 -11.44
CA PHE A 21 2.52 -0.66 -11.73
C PHE A 21 1.18 -0.39 -11.00
N GLY A 22 0.71 0.86 -11.08
CA GLY A 22 -0.56 1.31 -10.48
C GLY A 22 -1.76 0.46 -10.90
N GLY A 23 -2.75 0.32 -10.01
CA GLY A 23 -3.89 -0.60 -10.15
C GLY A 23 -3.58 -2.08 -9.87
N GLU A 24 -2.32 -2.52 -10.00
CA GLU A 24 -1.95 -3.94 -9.87
C GLU A 24 -1.13 -4.24 -8.61
N GLY A 25 0.01 -3.55 -8.44
CA GLY A 25 0.76 -3.55 -7.17
C GLY A 25 1.51 -4.83 -6.79
N TRP A 26 1.80 -5.74 -7.73
CA TRP A 26 2.54 -6.99 -7.48
C TRP A 26 2.09 -7.69 -6.19
N ILE A 27 3.01 -8.18 -5.34
CA ILE A 27 2.69 -8.79 -4.04
C ILE A 27 2.26 -7.78 -2.96
N VAL A 28 2.51 -6.48 -3.16
CA VAL A 28 2.10 -5.42 -2.21
C VAL A 28 0.58 -5.30 -2.16
N SER A 29 -0.11 -5.80 -3.19
CA SER A 29 -1.56 -5.76 -3.34
C SER A 29 -2.36 -6.77 -2.50
N VAL A 30 -1.69 -7.66 -1.74
CA VAL A 30 -2.40 -8.64 -0.89
C VAL A 30 -3.32 -7.93 0.12
N ASP A 31 -4.59 -8.29 0.12
CA ASP A 31 -5.64 -7.53 0.81
C ASP A 31 -6.42 -8.30 1.89
N ASP A 32 -6.16 -9.59 2.08
CA ASP A 32 -6.74 -10.39 3.17
C ASP A 32 -5.70 -11.24 3.94
N LEU A 33 -6.13 -11.78 5.09
CA LEU A 33 -5.25 -12.56 5.99
C LEU A 33 -5.15 -14.02 5.56
N GLU A 34 -6.17 -14.52 4.86
CA GLU A 34 -6.27 -15.86 4.30
C GLU A 34 -5.15 -16.12 3.27
N ASP A 35 -4.90 -15.17 2.38
CA ASP A 35 -3.84 -15.17 1.38
C ASP A 35 -2.46 -14.99 2.02
N ILE A 36 -2.33 -14.09 3.00
CA ILE A 36 -1.07 -13.90 3.74
C ILE A 36 -0.65 -15.22 4.39
N ILE A 37 -1.54 -15.84 5.19
CA ILE A 37 -1.20 -17.08 5.88
C ILE A 37 -1.03 -18.23 4.88
N GLY A 38 -1.89 -18.32 3.86
CA GLY A 38 -1.77 -19.29 2.77
C GLY A 38 -0.41 -19.24 2.07
N GLY A 39 0.06 -18.04 1.75
CA GLY A 39 1.40 -17.81 1.18
C GLY A 39 2.53 -18.29 2.09
N HIS A 40 2.42 -18.10 3.41
CA HIS A 40 3.41 -18.61 4.36
C HIS A 40 3.39 -20.13 4.49
N VAL A 41 2.24 -20.79 4.33
CA VAL A 41 2.16 -22.26 4.26
C VAL A 41 2.91 -22.79 3.05
N TRP A 42 2.71 -22.17 1.88
CA TRP A 42 3.45 -22.51 0.66
C TRP A 42 4.96 -22.26 0.83
N LEU A 43 5.34 -21.08 1.32
CA LEU A 43 6.75 -20.72 1.54
C LEU A 43 7.43 -21.69 2.52
N GLY A 44 6.81 -21.99 3.65
CA GLY A 44 7.35 -22.92 4.65
C GLY A 44 7.56 -24.31 4.06
N SER A 45 6.60 -24.80 3.29
CA SER A 45 6.72 -26.09 2.60
C SER A 45 7.88 -26.09 1.59
N ILE A 46 7.98 -25.06 0.75
CA ILE A 46 9.04 -24.92 -0.26
C ILE A 46 10.42 -24.86 0.42
N CYS A 47 10.57 -24.08 1.50
CA CYS A 47 11.83 -23.98 2.24
C CYS A 47 12.25 -25.31 2.88
N ILE A 48 11.31 -26.07 3.45
CA ILE A 48 11.60 -27.39 4.05
C ILE A 48 12.06 -28.38 2.97
N PHE A 49 11.27 -28.52 1.89
CA PHE A 49 11.64 -29.43 0.81
C PHE A 49 12.93 -29.01 0.10
N GLY A 50 13.13 -27.71 -0.13
CA GLY A 50 14.36 -27.15 -0.68
C GLY A 50 15.58 -27.39 0.23
N GLY A 51 15.42 -27.24 1.54
CA GLY A 51 16.48 -27.51 2.52
C GLY A 51 16.90 -28.99 2.52
N ILE A 52 15.94 -29.92 2.56
CA ILE A 52 16.20 -31.37 2.46
C ILE A 52 16.91 -31.69 1.14
N TRP A 53 16.42 -31.13 0.03
CA TRP A 53 17.03 -31.29 -1.28
C TRP A 53 18.50 -30.84 -1.30
N HIS A 54 18.82 -29.67 -0.76
CA HIS A 54 20.19 -29.15 -0.73
C HIS A 54 21.12 -29.91 0.22
N ILE A 55 20.61 -30.60 1.23
CA ILE A 55 21.39 -31.53 2.08
C ILE A 55 21.74 -32.82 1.32
N LEU A 56 20.76 -33.38 0.60
CA LEU A 56 20.88 -34.69 -0.04
C LEU A 56 21.55 -34.65 -1.42
N THR A 57 21.75 -33.46 -1.97
CA THR A 57 22.32 -33.29 -3.31
C THR A 57 23.61 -32.47 -3.29
N LYS A 58 24.29 -32.43 -4.42
CA LYS A 58 25.49 -31.62 -4.65
C LYS A 58 25.28 -30.74 -5.88
N PRO A 59 25.96 -29.58 -5.99
CA PRO A 59 25.83 -28.72 -7.16
C PRO A 59 26.06 -29.45 -8.49
N PHE A 60 25.11 -29.31 -9.40
CA PHE A 60 25.20 -29.89 -10.73
C PHE A 60 26.32 -29.26 -11.57
N ALA A 61 26.72 -29.94 -12.64
CA ALA A 61 27.86 -29.51 -13.45
C ALA A 61 27.66 -28.13 -14.09
N TRP A 62 26.43 -27.78 -14.50
CA TRP A 62 26.14 -26.46 -15.05
C TRP A 62 26.27 -25.35 -14.00
N ALA A 63 25.77 -25.57 -12.78
CA ALA A 63 25.86 -24.60 -11.68
C ALA A 63 27.32 -24.35 -11.29
N ARG A 64 28.13 -25.41 -11.22
CA ARG A 64 29.57 -25.33 -10.93
C ARG A 64 30.35 -24.49 -11.94
N ARG A 65 29.91 -24.46 -13.21
CA ARG A 65 30.55 -23.68 -14.28
C ARG A 65 30.05 -22.24 -14.38
N ALA A 66 28.89 -21.93 -13.80
CA ALA A 66 28.25 -20.62 -13.93
C ALA A 66 28.52 -19.70 -12.73
N LEU A 67 28.84 -20.25 -11.56
CA LEU A 67 28.97 -19.51 -10.30
C LEU A 67 30.41 -19.50 -9.77
N VAL A 68 30.69 -18.54 -8.89
CA VAL A 68 31.95 -18.43 -8.16
C VAL A 68 31.80 -19.10 -6.79
N TRP A 69 32.74 -19.98 -6.43
CA TRP A 69 32.70 -20.79 -5.20
C TRP A 69 33.67 -20.25 -4.14
N SER A 70 33.43 -19.02 -3.67
CA SER A 70 34.22 -18.36 -2.63
C SER A 70 33.31 -17.72 -1.57
N GLY A 71 33.83 -17.53 -0.35
CA GLY A 71 33.06 -16.90 0.74
C GLY A 71 32.61 -15.47 0.42
N GLU A 72 33.45 -14.70 -0.28
CA GLU A 72 33.13 -13.35 -0.74
C GLU A 72 32.01 -13.34 -1.78
N ALA A 73 32.00 -14.29 -2.72
CA ALA A 73 30.91 -14.42 -3.68
C ALA A 73 29.59 -14.80 -3.00
N TYR A 74 29.61 -15.67 -1.99
CA TYR A 74 28.40 -16.01 -1.24
C TYR A 74 27.84 -14.82 -0.46
N LEU A 75 28.73 -13.99 0.08
CA LEU A 75 28.34 -12.72 0.71
C LEU A 75 27.70 -11.78 -0.32
N SER A 76 28.30 -11.60 -1.50
CA SER A 76 27.75 -10.70 -2.52
C SER A 76 26.38 -11.13 -3.04
N TYR A 77 26.14 -12.44 -3.22
CA TYR A 77 24.80 -12.96 -3.57
C TYR A 77 23.77 -12.63 -2.48
N SER A 78 24.17 -12.69 -1.22
CA SER A 78 23.31 -12.38 -0.07
C SER A 78 23.03 -10.87 0.03
N LEU A 79 24.03 -10.02 -0.23
CA LEU A 79 23.88 -8.56 -0.27
C LEU A 79 22.87 -8.13 -1.35
N ALA A 80 23.01 -8.68 -2.56
CA ALA A 80 22.06 -8.43 -3.64
C ALA A 80 20.63 -8.87 -3.28
N ALA A 81 20.46 -10.05 -2.65
CA ALA A 81 19.15 -10.50 -2.21
C ALA A 81 18.54 -9.59 -1.11
N LEU A 82 19.34 -9.18 -0.11
CA LEU A 82 18.88 -8.28 0.96
C LEU A 82 18.56 -6.88 0.44
N SER A 83 19.28 -6.38 -0.56
CA SER A 83 18.95 -5.13 -1.23
C SER A 83 17.54 -5.14 -1.80
N VAL A 84 17.21 -6.20 -2.57
CA VAL A 84 15.86 -6.39 -3.11
C VAL A 84 14.82 -6.48 -1.99
N CYS A 85 15.09 -7.23 -0.92
CA CYS A 85 14.21 -7.28 0.26
C CYS A 85 13.97 -5.87 0.86
N GLY A 86 15.00 -5.02 0.93
CA GLY A 86 14.90 -3.64 1.41
C GLY A 86 13.98 -2.77 0.55
N PHE A 87 14.12 -2.85 -0.78
CA PHE A 87 13.22 -2.14 -1.70
C PHE A 87 11.77 -2.64 -1.64
N ILE A 88 11.58 -3.96 -1.51
CA ILE A 88 10.25 -4.55 -1.32
C ILE A 88 9.62 -4.06 -0.02
N ALA A 89 10.36 -4.10 1.10
CA ALA A 89 9.89 -3.62 2.40
C ALA A 89 9.53 -2.13 2.37
N CYS A 90 10.33 -1.31 1.67
CA CYS A 90 10.06 0.11 1.47
C CYS A 90 8.69 0.34 0.81
N CYS A 91 8.35 -0.39 -0.26
CA CYS A 91 7.05 -0.28 -0.91
C CYS A 91 5.91 -0.87 -0.06
N PHE A 92 6.14 -2.01 0.61
CA PHE A 92 5.11 -2.67 1.43
C PHE A 92 4.58 -1.75 2.53
N VAL A 93 5.47 -1.15 3.33
CA VAL A 93 5.05 -0.26 4.43
C VAL A 93 4.40 1.02 3.93
N TRP A 94 4.76 1.47 2.72
CA TRP A 94 4.23 2.70 2.13
C TRP A 94 2.80 2.54 1.58
N PHE A 95 2.48 1.37 1.01
CA PHE A 95 1.23 1.17 0.28
C PHE A 95 0.24 0.21 0.94
N ASN A 96 0.72 -0.89 1.54
CA ASN A 96 -0.18 -1.92 2.06
C ASN A 96 -0.76 -1.50 3.42
N ASN A 97 -2.09 -1.61 3.58
CA ASN A 97 -2.81 -1.33 4.83
C ASN A 97 -3.42 -2.59 5.47
N THR A 98 -3.20 -3.77 4.89
CA THR A 98 -3.63 -5.07 5.43
C THR A 98 -2.62 -5.60 6.45
N ALA A 99 -1.36 -5.78 6.02
CA ALA A 99 -0.25 -6.21 6.86
C ALA A 99 0.31 -5.07 7.73
N TYR A 100 0.06 -3.82 7.33
CA TYR A 100 0.36 -2.62 8.13
C TYR A 100 -0.92 -1.83 8.41
N PRO A 101 -1.75 -2.26 9.39
CA PRO A 101 -3.02 -1.60 9.68
C PRO A 101 -2.83 -0.13 10.03
N SER A 102 -3.64 0.73 9.43
CA SER A 102 -3.54 2.18 9.63
C SER A 102 -3.89 2.61 11.06
N GLU A 103 -4.58 1.77 11.83
CA GLU A 103 -4.75 1.91 13.28
C GLU A 103 -3.43 1.95 14.06
N PHE A 104 -2.39 1.25 13.59
CA PHE A 104 -1.10 1.17 14.28
C PHE A 104 -0.03 2.02 13.60
N TYR A 105 -0.06 2.10 12.28
CA TYR A 105 0.98 2.76 11.47
C TYR A 105 0.57 4.15 10.96
N GLY A 106 -0.67 4.57 11.22
CA GLY A 106 -1.26 5.75 10.60
C GLY A 106 -1.65 5.50 9.13
N PRO A 107 -2.31 6.48 8.49
CA PRO A 107 -2.74 6.34 7.10
C PRO A 107 -1.54 6.30 6.14
N THR A 108 -1.71 5.62 5.01
CA THR A 108 -0.79 5.79 3.87
C THR A 108 -0.95 7.18 3.25
N GLY A 109 -0.01 7.59 2.39
CA GLY A 109 -0.14 8.84 1.62
C GLY A 109 -1.43 8.90 0.78
N PRO A 110 -1.71 7.87 -0.06
CA PRO A 110 -2.99 7.75 -0.78
C PRO A 110 -4.21 7.81 0.15
N GLU A 111 -4.16 7.13 1.30
CA GLU A 111 -5.26 7.08 2.26
C GLU A 111 -5.57 8.44 2.88
N ALA A 112 -4.55 9.18 3.32
CA ALA A 112 -4.74 10.52 3.86
C ALA A 112 -5.28 11.52 2.81
N SER A 113 -4.84 11.40 1.55
CA SER A 113 -5.32 12.23 0.46
C SER A 113 -6.80 11.97 0.13
N GLN A 114 -7.21 10.71 0.05
CA GLN A 114 -8.60 10.34 -0.19
C GLN A 114 -9.48 10.70 1.02
N ALA A 115 -8.96 10.57 2.25
CA ALA A 115 -9.63 11.00 3.47
C ALA A 115 -9.90 12.51 3.51
N GLN A 116 -8.97 13.33 2.99
CA GLN A 116 -9.18 14.77 2.84
C GLN A 116 -10.34 15.06 1.88
N ALA A 117 -10.33 14.45 0.68
CA ALA A 117 -11.38 14.65 -0.32
C ALA A 117 -12.75 14.22 0.22
N PHE A 118 -12.82 13.07 0.88
CA PHE A 118 -14.04 12.59 1.53
C PHE A 118 -14.55 13.57 2.59
N THR A 119 -13.69 14.05 3.49
CA THR A 119 -14.07 14.97 4.59
C THR A 119 -14.72 16.24 4.04
N PHE A 120 -14.14 16.86 3.01
CA PHE A 120 -14.71 18.07 2.40
C PHE A 120 -15.99 17.79 1.59
N LEU A 121 -16.08 16.63 0.94
CA LEU A 121 -17.32 16.19 0.28
C LEU A 121 -18.46 16.08 1.29
N VAL A 122 -18.25 15.40 2.42
CA VAL A 122 -19.28 15.25 3.47
C VAL A 122 -19.71 16.61 4.02
N ARG A 123 -18.74 17.47 4.34
CA ARG A 123 -19.01 18.82 4.85
C ARG A 123 -19.88 19.60 3.87
N ASP A 124 -19.49 19.67 2.60
CA ASP A 124 -20.19 20.50 1.61
C ASP A 124 -21.56 19.92 1.25
N GLN A 125 -21.71 18.60 1.25
CA GLN A 125 -23.01 17.96 1.10
C GLN A 125 -23.97 18.33 2.25
N ARG A 126 -23.48 18.37 3.50
CA ARG A 126 -24.27 18.82 4.66
C ARG A 126 -24.65 20.29 4.60
N LEU A 127 -23.84 21.11 3.93
CA LEU A 127 -24.16 22.51 3.63
C LEU A 127 -25.13 22.68 2.45
N GLY A 128 -25.60 21.58 1.85
CA GLY A 128 -26.58 21.59 0.77
C GLY A 128 -25.97 21.58 -0.64
N ALA A 129 -24.65 21.39 -0.79
CA ALA A 129 -24.03 21.28 -2.10
C ALA A 129 -24.37 19.94 -2.77
N ASN A 130 -24.75 19.96 -4.04
CA ASN A 130 -25.00 18.74 -4.81
C ASN A 130 -23.67 18.23 -5.40
N VAL A 131 -22.97 17.40 -4.62
CA VAL A 131 -21.59 16.95 -4.92
C VAL A 131 -21.43 16.22 -6.25
N GLY A 132 -22.52 15.62 -6.78
CA GLY A 132 -22.51 14.92 -8.07
C GLY A 132 -22.63 15.83 -9.30
N SER A 133 -23.00 17.11 -9.13
CA SER A 133 -23.14 18.08 -10.23
C SER A 133 -22.31 19.35 -10.02
N ALA A 134 -21.47 19.39 -8.98
CA ALA A 134 -20.63 20.54 -8.68
C ALA A 134 -19.41 20.54 -9.61
N GLN A 135 -19.41 21.44 -10.60
CA GLN A 135 -18.27 21.67 -11.48
C GLN A 135 -17.17 22.48 -10.77
N GLY A 136 -15.94 22.02 -10.88
CA GLY A 136 -14.75 22.72 -10.42
C GLY A 136 -14.21 23.71 -11.46
N PRO A 137 -13.19 24.51 -11.10
CA PRO A 137 -12.66 25.58 -11.97
C PRO A 137 -12.08 25.10 -13.30
N THR A 138 -11.63 23.85 -13.37
CA THR A 138 -11.04 23.26 -14.60
C THR A 138 -12.08 22.68 -15.55
N GLY A 139 -13.37 22.72 -15.18
CA GLY A 139 -14.46 22.09 -15.91
C GLY A 139 -14.73 20.63 -15.51
N LEU A 140 -13.83 19.98 -14.77
CA LEU A 140 -14.05 18.67 -14.16
C LEU A 140 -14.94 18.78 -12.92
N GLY A 141 -15.50 17.66 -12.44
CA GLY A 141 -16.25 17.63 -11.19
C GLY A 141 -15.35 17.93 -9.98
N LYS A 142 -15.81 18.81 -9.08
CA LYS A 142 -15.05 19.27 -7.91
C LYS A 142 -14.82 18.14 -6.90
N TYR A 143 -15.84 17.31 -6.65
CA TYR A 143 -15.81 16.24 -5.65
C TYR A 143 -15.69 14.85 -6.28
N LEU A 144 -16.38 14.63 -7.39
CA LEU A 144 -16.45 13.34 -8.08
C LEU A 144 -16.12 13.54 -9.57
N MET A 145 -15.38 12.59 -10.13
CA MET A 145 -15.07 12.52 -11.56
C MET A 145 -14.94 11.06 -12.00
N ARG A 146 -14.57 10.82 -13.26
CA ARG A 146 -14.31 9.47 -13.77
C ARG A 146 -12.82 9.18 -13.83
N SER A 147 -12.44 7.95 -13.52
CA SER A 147 -11.14 7.38 -13.83
C SER A 147 -10.95 7.29 -15.36
N PRO A 148 -9.73 6.98 -15.85
CA PRO A 148 -9.50 6.68 -17.26
C PRO A 148 -10.34 5.52 -17.81
N THR A 149 -10.78 4.60 -16.95
CA THR A 149 -11.60 3.41 -17.29
C THR A 149 -13.08 3.56 -16.97
N GLY A 150 -13.48 4.71 -16.42
CA GLY A 150 -14.89 5.12 -16.28
C GLY A 150 -15.49 4.97 -14.88
N GLU A 151 -14.79 4.40 -13.90
CA GLU A 151 -15.24 4.32 -12.50
C GLU A 151 -15.38 5.70 -11.87
N VAL A 152 -16.34 5.86 -10.96
CA VAL A 152 -16.51 7.08 -10.17
C VAL A 152 -15.46 7.14 -9.07
N ILE A 153 -14.68 8.22 -9.07
CA ILE A 153 -13.54 8.46 -8.17
C ILE A 153 -13.63 9.87 -7.56
N PHE A 154 -12.86 10.16 -6.50
CA PHE A 154 -12.76 11.54 -6.01
C PHE A 154 -12.04 12.46 -7.01
N GLY A 155 -12.47 13.72 -7.04
CA GLY A 155 -11.92 14.78 -7.88
C GLY A 155 -10.67 15.44 -7.32
N GLY A 156 -10.12 16.40 -8.07
CA GLY A 156 -8.91 17.13 -7.69
C GLY A 156 -7.64 16.28 -7.80
N GLU A 157 -6.57 16.69 -7.11
CA GLU A 157 -5.26 16.03 -7.24
C GLU A 157 -5.24 14.58 -6.76
N THR A 158 -6.19 14.19 -5.90
CA THR A 158 -6.32 12.81 -5.41
C THR A 158 -6.83 11.85 -6.49
N MET A 159 -7.17 12.33 -7.69
CA MET A 159 -7.49 11.46 -8.84
C MET A 159 -6.40 10.41 -9.11
N ARG A 160 -5.14 10.70 -8.76
CA ARG A 160 -4.00 9.78 -8.90
C ARG A 160 -4.01 8.62 -7.89
N PHE A 161 -4.86 8.68 -6.86
CA PHE A 161 -4.93 7.72 -5.75
C PHE A 161 -6.24 6.93 -5.73
N TRP A 162 -6.92 6.85 -6.86
CA TRP A 162 -8.22 6.17 -6.99
C TRP A 162 -8.17 4.65 -6.76
N ASP A 163 -6.98 4.06 -6.85
CA ASP A 163 -6.71 2.64 -6.54
C ASP A 163 -6.78 2.32 -5.04
N LEU A 164 -6.86 3.33 -4.15
CA LEU A 164 -6.97 3.10 -2.71
C LEU A 164 -8.18 2.22 -2.39
N ARG A 165 -7.93 1.20 -1.58
CA ARG A 165 -8.94 0.39 -0.90
C ARG A 165 -8.74 0.54 0.60
N ALA A 166 -9.81 0.86 1.32
CA ALA A 166 -9.74 1.04 2.77
C ALA A 166 -11.07 0.67 3.44
N PRO A 167 -11.06 0.01 4.60
CA PRO A 167 -12.28 -0.50 5.24
C PRO A 167 -13.31 0.60 5.58
N TRP A 168 -12.85 1.84 5.79
CA TRP A 168 -13.73 2.99 6.03
C TRP A 168 -14.36 3.56 4.76
N LEU A 169 -13.86 3.23 3.56
CA LEU A 169 -14.35 3.75 2.28
C LEU A 169 -15.10 2.68 1.46
N GLU A 170 -14.70 1.40 1.54
CA GLU A 170 -15.31 0.30 0.79
C GLU A 170 -16.84 0.20 0.88
N PRO A 171 -17.49 0.45 2.04
CA PRO A 171 -18.95 0.44 2.11
C PRO A 171 -19.65 1.43 1.16
N LEU A 172 -18.95 2.47 0.72
CA LEU A 172 -19.47 3.51 -0.18
C LEU A 172 -19.18 3.22 -1.66
N ARG A 173 -18.49 2.12 -1.95
CA ARG A 173 -18.16 1.67 -3.31
C ARG A 173 -19.22 0.69 -3.83
N GLY A 174 -19.67 0.90 -5.05
CA GLY A 174 -20.49 -0.01 -5.84
C GLY A 174 -19.72 -0.59 -7.04
N PRO A 175 -20.41 -1.31 -7.95
CA PRO A 175 -19.78 -1.95 -9.10
C PRO A 175 -19.03 -0.99 -10.05
N ASN A 176 -19.42 0.30 -10.06
CA ASN A 176 -18.86 1.32 -10.95
C ASN A 176 -18.02 2.38 -10.20
N GLY A 177 -17.42 2.02 -9.06
CA GLY A 177 -16.69 2.96 -8.19
C GLY A 177 -17.60 3.55 -7.10
N LEU A 178 -17.34 4.78 -6.68
CA LEU A 178 -18.10 5.43 -5.60
C LEU A 178 -19.59 5.60 -5.97
N ASP A 179 -20.48 5.15 -5.08
CA ASP A 179 -21.93 5.18 -5.32
C ASP A 179 -22.54 6.48 -4.77
N LEU A 180 -23.11 7.28 -5.67
CA LEU A 180 -23.72 8.57 -5.32
C LEU A 180 -24.92 8.43 -4.35
N SER A 181 -25.68 7.33 -4.44
CA SER A 181 -26.81 7.09 -3.55
C SER A 181 -26.32 6.81 -2.12
N ARG A 182 -25.25 6.02 -1.98
CA ARG A 182 -24.61 5.72 -0.69
C ARG A 182 -23.93 6.95 -0.11
N LEU A 183 -23.21 7.72 -0.92
CA LEU A 183 -22.62 9.00 -0.49
C LEU A 183 -23.68 9.97 0.03
N LYS A 184 -24.89 9.93 -0.51
CA LYS A 184 -26.00 10.79 -0.05
C LYS A 184 -26.65 10.32 1.25
N LYS A 185 -26.68 9.02 1.53
CA LYS A 185 -27.59 8.46 2.55
C LYS A 185 -26.91 7.58 3.60
N ASP A 186 -25.77 6.98 3.28
CA ASP A 186 -25.22 5.85 4.03
C ASP A 186 -23.89 6.17 4.73
N ILE A 187 -23.42 7.42 4.65
CA ILE A 187 -22.22 7.87 5.36
C ILE A 187 -22.44 7.78 6.87
N GLN A 188 -21.52 7.10 7.55
CA GLN A 188 -21.56 6.89 8.99
C GLN A 188 -20.65 7.87 9.74
N PRO A 189 -21.04 8.32 10.95
CA PRO A 189 -20.21 9.21 11.75
C PRO A 189 -18.81 8.65 12.09
N TRP A 190 -18.65 7.33 12.15
CA TRP A 190 -17.32 6.73 12.38
C TRP A 190 -16.41 6.82 11.15
N GLN A 191 -16.96 6.80 9.93
CA GLN A 191 -16.19 7.03 8.70
C GLN A 191 -15.70 8.47 8.65
N GLU A 192 -16.55 9.43 9.05
CA GLU A 192 -16.18 10.85 9.13
C GLU A 192 -15.08 11.11 10.16
N ARG A 193 -15.17 10.49 11.35
CA ARG A 193 -14.11 10.60 12.36
C ARG A 193 -12.80 10.02 11.85
N ARG A 194 -12.87 8.84 11.24
CA ARG A 194 -11.71 8.15 10.67
C ARG A 194 -11.05 8.97 9.56
N SER A 195 -11.83 9.56 8.65
CA SER A 195 -11.29 10.40 7.59
C SER A 195 -10.70 11.71 8.12
N ALA A 196 -11.32 12.33 9.11
CA ALA A 196 -10.79 13.53 9.76
C ALA A 196 -9.46 13.25 10.47
N GLU A 197 -9.37 12.11 11.19
CA GLU A 197 -8.12 11.63 11.81
C GLU A 197 -7.04 11.40 10.74
N TYR A 198 -7.37 10.70 9.66
CA TYR A 198 -6.38 10.34 8.64
C TYR A 198 -5.91 11.54 7.80
N MET A 199 -6.77 12.49 7.48
CA MET A 199 -6.32 13.70 6.78
C MET A 199 -5.40 14.57 7.65
N THR A 200 -5.58 14.55 8.97
CA THR A 200 -4.78 15.34 9.92
C THR A 200 -3.48 14.66 10.34
N HIS A 201 -3.36 13.35 10.10
CA HIS A 201 -2.15 12.56 10.38
C HIS A 201 -1.48 12.05 9.10
N ALA A 202 -1.64 12.80 8.00
CA ALA A 202 -0.98 12.50 6.74
C ALA A 202 0.55 12.33 6.95
N PRO A 203 1.23 11.42 6.21
CA PRO A 203 2.63 11.07 6.45
C PRO A 203 3.63 12.13 5.92
N LEU A 204 3.45 13.39 6.33
CA LEU A 204 4.32 14.53 6.04
C LEU A 204 4.86 15.14 7.33
N GLY A 205 6.15 15.46 7.32
CA GLY A 205 6.81 16.18 8.38
C GLY A 205 8.29 16.42 8.07
N SER A 206 8.93 17.27 8.86
CA SER A 206 10.34 17.60 8.73
C SER A 206 11.26 16.61 9.45
N LEU A 207 12.56 16.68 9.17
CA LEU A 207 13.56 15.83 9.82
C LEU A 207 13.65 16.05 11.34
N ASN A 208 13.36 17.25 11.82
CA ASN A 208 13.28 17.59 13.25
C ASN A 208 11.88 17.34 13.86
N SER A 209 11.08 16.50 13.21
CA SER A 209 9.77 16.02 13.64
C SER A 209 8.66 17.07 13.73
N VAL A 210 8.69 18.12 12.91
CA VAL A 210 7.57 19.07 12.78
C VAL A 210 6.60 18.50 11.75
N GLY A 211 5.40 18.15 12.20
CA GLY A 211 4.36 17.56 11.37
C GLY A 211 3.66 18.60 10.49
N GLY A 212 3.27 18.19 9.29
CA GLY A 212 2.59 19.04 8.31
C GLY A 212 3.42 19.28 7.05
N VAL A 213 3.02 20.29 6.28
CA VAL A 213 3.69 20.67 5.04
C VAL A 213 5.02 21.39 5.32
N ALA A 214 5.89 21.53 4.31
CA ALA A 214 7.20 22.16 4.47
C ALA A 214 7.15 23.65 4.93
N THR A 215 6.01 24.32 4.74
CA THR A 215 5.78 25.70 5.17
C THR A 215 5.01 25.80 6.50
N GLU A 216 4.80 24.68 7.18
CA GLU A 216 4.11 24.64 8.47
C GLU A 216 4.98 25.26 9.57
N ILE A 217 4.35 25.97 10.52
CA ILE A 217 5.04 26.49 11.70
C ILE A 217 5.34 25.38 12.70
N ASN A 218 6.30 25.60 13.60
CA ASN A 218 6.61 24.66 14.68
C ASN A 218 5.46 24.57 15.69
N ALA A 219 4.54 23.62 15.49
CA ALA A 219 3.37 23.44 16.33
C ALA A 219 3.11 21.97 16.73
N VAL A 220 3.19 21.05 15.77
CA VAL A 220 2.85 19.63 15.98
C VAL A 220 4.12 18.79 15.87
N ASN A 221 4.40 17.97 16.89
CA ASN A 221 5.52 17.02 16.87
C ASN A 221 5.04 15.66 16.35
N TYR A 222 5.14 15.44 15.03
CA TYR A 222 4.67 14.22 14.38
C TYR A 222 5.39 13.94 13.07
N VAL A 223 5.83 12.69 12.89
CA VAL A 223 6.21 12.10 11.61
C VAL A 223 5.69 10.68 11.60
N SER A 224 4.99 10.29 10.53
CA SER A 224 4.41 8.95 10.42
C SER A 224 5.50 7.86 10.51
N PRO A 225 5.25 6.76 11.24
CA PRO A 225 6.09 5.58 11.20
C PRO A 225 6.35 5.05 9.78
N ARG A 226 5.38 5.21 8.86
CA ARG A 226 5.54 4.80 7.45
C ARG A 226 6.67 5.57 6.77
N SER A 227 6.80 6.86 7.03
CA SER A 227 7.89 7.68 6.48
C SER A 227 9.25 7.23 7.02
N TRP A 228 9.36 6.99 8.33
CA TRP A 228 10.60 6.49 8.94
C TRP A 228 11.00 5.12 8.41
N LEU A 229 10.06 4.18 8.35
CA LEU A 229 10.31 2.82 7.87
C LEU A 229 10.66 2.80 6.38
N SER A 230 9.88 3.49 5.54
CA SER A 230 10.12 3.51 4.09
C SER A 230 11.47 4.14 3.74
N THR A 231 11.78 5.31 4.32
CA THR A 231 13.05 6.01 4.03
C THR A 231 14.27 5.24 4.54
N SER A 232 14.22 4.68 5.75
CA SER A 232 15.33 3.87 6.29
C SER A 232 15.58 2.62 5.45
N HIS A 233 14.54 1.86 5.09
CA HIS A 233 14.70 0.63 4.32
C HIS A 233 15.13 0.89 2.88
N PHE A 234 14.73 2.02 2.28
CA PHE A 234 15.26 2.44 0.98
C PHE A 234 16.77 2.70 1.04
N VAL A 235 17.24 3.46 2.04
CA VAL A 235 18.68 3.77 2.20
C VAL A 235 19.48 2.50 2.48
N LEU A 236 18.98 1.62 3.35
CA LEU A 236 19.61 0.32 3.62
C LEU A 236 19.67 -0.56 2.36
N GLY A 237 18.56 -0.68 1.63
CA GLY A 237 18.50 -1.45 0.39
C GLY A 237 19.46 -0.94 -0.68
N PHE A 238 19.61 0.39 -0.79
CA PHE A 238 20.56 1.02 -1.69
C PHE A 238 22.02 0.70 -1.32
N PHE A 239 22.43 0.88 -0.06
CA PHE A 239 23.82 0.59 0.31
C PHE A 239 24.17 -0.90 0.28
N LEU A 240 23.20 -1.78 0.54
CA LEU A 240 23.36 -3.23 0.33
C LEU A 240 23.48 -3.62 -1.14
N PHE A 241 22.97 -2.80 -2.08
CA PHE A 241 23.18 -3.01 -3.51
C PHE A 241 24.60 -2.60 -3.95
N VAL A 242 25.13 -1.54 -3.34
CA VAL A 242 26.46 -1.00 -3.65
C VAL A 242 27.57 -1.92 -3.14
N GLY A 243 27.36 -2.57 -1.99
CA GLY A 243 28.28 -3.54 -1.41
C GLY A 243 28.23 -4.89 -2.11
#